data_AF-A0A8J8BDC1-F1
#
_entry.id   AF-A0A8J8BDC1-F1
#
_cell.length_a   1.000
_cell.length_b   1.000
_cell.length_c   1.000
_cell.angle_alpha   90.00
_cell.angle_beta   90.00
_cell.angle_gamma   90.00
#
_symmetry.space_group_name_H-M   'P 1'
#
loop_
_entity.id
_entity.type
_entity.pdbx_description
1 polymer ?
#
loop_
_entity_poly.entity_id
_entity_poly.type
_entity_poly.pdbx_seq_one_letter_code
_entity_poly.pdbx_strand_id
1 'polypeptide(L)'
;MHTHRTARTRFFTTLGNEVLRDNRLSFCARGILGHLLSLPDGQRGDIRTLTERTPEGRERVASALRELERFGYLRRAVKRAPDGRLHTEVDVFDAPAGASAQAAPKAGNPGSGGPAHRPDGDHPVK
;
A
#
# COMPACT_ATOMS: atom_id res chain seq x y z
N MET A 1 20.91 -12.45 24.74
CA MET A 1 20.38 -13.21 23.59
C MET A 1 21.55 -13.87 22.87
N HIS A 2 21.60 -15.19 22.83
CA HIS A 2 22.57 -15.93 22.01
C HIS A 2 21.95 -16.15 20.62
N THR A 3 22.72 -15.89 19.56
CA THR A 3 22.22 -15.99 18.18
C THR A 3 22.96 -17.10 17.45
N HIS A 4 22.23 -18.12 17.01
CA HIS A 4 22.75 -19.17 16.15
C HIS A 4 22.41 -18.83 14.70
N ARG A 5 23.42 -18.47 13.90
CA ARG A 5 23.25 -18.13 12.49
C ARG A 5 23.74 -19.27 11.62
N THR A 6 22.85 -19.82 10.81
CA THR A 6 23.22 -20.78 9.77
C THR A 6 23.49 -20.03 8.47
N ALA A 7 24.64 -20.26 7.85
CA ALA A 7 24.93 -19.70 6.53
C ALA A 7 23.97 -20.31 5.49
N ARG A 8 23.21 -19.47 4.79
CA ARG A 8 22.29 -19.88 3.72
C ARG A 8 22.98 -19.66 2.37
N THR A 9 22.93 -20.66 1.49
CA THR A 9 23.56 -20.60 0.16
C THR A 9 22.57 -20.33 -0.98
N ARG A 10 21.26 -20.51 -0.77
CA ARG A 10 20.19 -20.29 -1.76
C ARG A 10 18.85 -19.95 -1.10
N PHE A 11 17.96 -19.32 -1.87
CA PHE A 11 16.59 -18.94 -1.44
C PHE A 11 16.56 -18.17 -0.13
N PHE A 12 17.27 -17.03 -0.10
CA PHE A 12 17.24 -16.11 1.02
C PHE A 12 17.12 -14.67 0.51
N THR A 13 16.50 -13.83 1.32
CA THR A 13 16.39 -12.40 1.09
C THR A 13 17.27 -11.69 2.11
N THR A 14 18.12 -10.78 1.64
CA THR A 14 18.90 -9.91 2.53
C THR A 14 18.09 -8.65 2.78
N LEU A 15 17.93 -8.29 4.05
CA LEU A 15 17.26 -7.06 4.46
C LEU A 15 18.24 -6.19 5.22
N GLY A 16 18.21 -4.89 4.96
CA GLY A 16 18.96 -3.92 5.73
C GLY A 16 18.51 -3.91 7.20
N ASN A 17 19.47 -3.69 8.11
CA ASN A 17 19.14 -3.53 9.54
C ASN A 17 18.23 -2.32 9.78
N GLU A 18 18.29 -1.32 8.90
CA GLU A 18 17.42 -0.13 8.96
C GLU A 18 15.95 -0.53 8.93
N VAL A 19 15.54 -1.37 7.97
CA VAL A 19 14.18 -1.92 7.89
C VAL A 19 13.81 -2.71 9.15
N LEU A 20 14.70 -3.62 9.58
CA LEU A 20 14.41 -4.52 10.70
C LEU A 20 14.32 -3.77 12.04
N ARG A 21 15.00 -2.64 12.16
CA ARG A 21 15.08 -1.81 13.37
C ARG A 21 14.24 -0.54 13.28
N ASP A 22 13.53 -0.28 12.18
CA ASP A 22 12.69 0.89 12.02
C ASP A 22 11.49 0.84 12.98
N ASN A 23 11.59 1.58 14.09
CA ASN A 23 10.57 1.66 15.13
C ASN A 23 9.28 2.34 14.67
N ARG A 24 9.28 2.99 13.50
CA ARG A 24 8.09 3.55 12.88
C ARG A 24 7.21 2.48 12.25
N LEU A 25 7.78 1.31 11.93
CA LEU A 25 7.07 0.16 11.39
C LEU A 25 6.66 -0.83 12.49
N SER A 26 5.42 -1.30 12.42
CA SER A 26 4.94 -2.47 13.13
C SER A 26 5.68 -3.74 12.69
N PHE A 27 5.78 -4.73 13.58
CA PHE A 27 6.39 -6.02 13.22
C PHE A 27 5.65 -6.72 12.07
N CYS A 28 4.33 -6.54 11.98
CA CYS A 28 3.53 -7.04 10.87
C CYS A 28 3.96 -6.37 9.55
N ALA A 29 4.11 -5.04 9.53
CA ALA A 29 4.62 -4.32 8.35
C ALA A 29 6.03 -4.75 7.95
N ARG A 30 6.95 -4.92 8.91
CA ARG A 30 8.31 -5.43 8.62
C ARG A 30 8.28 -6.85 8.03
N GLY A 31 7.40 -7.71 8.55
CA GLY A 31 7.19 -9.07 8.03
C GLY A 31 6.65 -9.07 6.59
N ILE A 32 5.64 -8.24 6.32
CA ILE A 32 5.08 -8.10 4.97
C ILE A 32 6.11 -7.53 4.01
N LEU A 33 6.89 -6.53 4.41
CA LEU A 33 7.96 -5.97 3.59
C LEU A 33 9.01 -7.03 3.23
N GLY A 34 9.46 -7.81 4.21
CA GLY A 34 10.39 -8.91 3.98
C GLY A 34 9.83 -9.99 3.05
N HIS A 35 8.53 -10.28 3.15
CA HIS A 35 7.87 -11.21 2.23
C HIS A 35 7.82 -10.65 0.80
N LEU A 36 7.42 -9.40 0.63
CA LEU A 36 7.35 -8.74 -0.68
C LEU A 36 8.72 -8.69 -1.36
N LEU A 37 9.79 -8.38 -0.62
CA LEU A 37 11.18 -8.38 -1.12
C LEU A 37 11.74 -9.79 -1.40
N SER A 38 11.04 -10.84 -0.97
CA SER A 38 11.40 -12.24 -1.30
C SER A 38 10.75 -12.75 -2.58
N LEU A 39 9.76 -12.03 -3.10
CA LEU A 39 9.07 -12.41 -4.33
C LEU A 39 9.91 -12.05 -5.56
N PRO A 40 9.84 -12.85 -6.64
CA PRO A 40 10.39 -12.46 -7.92
C PRO A 40 9.78 -11.16 -8.46
N ASP A 41 10.54 -10.44 -9.27
CA ASP A 41 10.07 -9.23 -9.95
C ASP A 41 8.79 -9.49 -10.77
N GLY A 42 7.86 -8.55 -10.73
CA GLY A 42 6.57 -8.62 -11.44
C GLY A 42 5.48 -9.43 -10.74
N GLN A 43 5.74 -9.98 -9.55
CA GLN A 43 4.70 -10.62 -8.73
C GLN A 43 3.74 -9.61 -8.11
N ARG A 44 2.47 -9.99 -7.98
CA ARG A 44 1.43 -9.14 -7.41
C ARG A 44 1.48 -9.19 -5.88
N GLY A 45 1.94 -8.10 -5.26
CA GLY A 45 1.87 -7.88 -3.81
C GLY A 45 0.48 -7.41 -3.33
N ASP A 46 -0.59 -8.09 -3.72
CA ASP A 46 -1.94 -7.67 -3.36
C ASP A 46 -2.39 -8.17 -1.96
N ILE A 47 -3.35 -7.45 -1.37
CA ILE A 47 -3.89 -7.78 -0.02
C ILE A 47 -4.43 -9.20 0.02
N ARG A 48 -5.07 -9.68 -1.06
CA ARG A 48 -5.73 -10.98 -1.07
C ARG A 48 -4.70 -12.10 -0.98
N THR A 49 -3.69 -12.03 -1.84
CA THR A 49 -2.56 -12.97 -1.90
C THR A 49 -1.78 -12.97 -0.59
N LEU A 50 -1.57 -11.80 0.03
CA LEU A 50 -0.91 -11.71 1.32
C LEU A 50 -1.75 -12.31 2.46
N THR A 51 -3.07 -12.10 2.44
CA THR A 51 -4.00 -12.65 3.45
C THR A 51 -4.16 -14.17 3.28
N GLU A 52 -4.09 -14.70 2.06
CA GLU A 52 -4.14 -16.15 1.80
C GLU A 52 -2.86 -16.86 2.28
N ARG A 53 -1.71 -16.16 2.28
CA ARG A 53 -0.39 -16.73 2.61
C ARG A 53 0.04 -16.52 4.06
N THR A 54 -0.65 -15.66 4.80
CA THR A 54 -0.32 -15.32 6.18
C THR A 54 -1.50 -15.61 7.09
N PRO A 55 -1.27 -15.99 8.37
CA PRO A 55 -2.36 -16.13 9.34
C PRO A 55 -2.96 -14.78 9.76
N GLU A 56 -2.51 -13.67 9.16
CA GLU A 56 -2.92 -12.32 9.52
C GLU A 56 -4.25 -11.97 8.86
N GLY A 57 -5.12 -11.32 9.64
CA GLY A 57 -6.40 -10.84 9.12
C GLY A 57 -6.23 -9.78 8.04
N ARG A 58 -7.18 -9.73 7.09
CA ARG A 58 -7.22 -8.78 5.97
C ARG A 58 -6.99 -7.33 6.41
N GLU A 59 -7.58 -6.92 7.53
CA GLU A 59 -7.45 -5.56 8.06
C GLU A 59 -6.01 -5.24 8.49
N ARG A 60 -5.35 -6.21 9.11
CA ARG A 60 -3.96 -6.08 9.58
C ARG A 60 -2.99 -5.99 8.42
N VAL A 61 -3.18 -6.84 7.40
CA VAL A 61 -2.45 -6.78 6.12
C VAL A 61 -2.65 -5.42 5.45
N ALA A 62 -3.89 -4.95 5.34
CA ALA A 62 -4.19 -3.65 4.75
C ALA A 62 -3.55 -2.50 5.54
N SER A 63 -3.56 -2.58 6.87
CA SER A 63 -2.91 -1.59 7.75
C SER A 63 -1.40 -1.55 7.57
N ALA A 64 -0.77 -2.71 7.56
CA ALA A 64 0.66 -2.85 7.33
C ALA A 64 1.08 -2.31 5.96
N LEU A 65 0.32 -2.57 4.89
CA LEU A 65 0.62 -2.00 3.57
C LEU A 65 0.47 -0.47 3.54
N ARG A 66 -0.50 0.12 4.26
CA ARG A 66 -0.64 1.57 4.40
C ARG A 66 0.52 2.17 5.19
N GLU A 67 1.02 1.44 6.19
CA GLU A 67 2.17 1.83 6.99
C GLU A 67 3.46 1.86 6.16
N LEU A 68 3.70 0.81 5.37
CA LEU A 68 4.82 0.75 4.44
C LEU A 68 4.78 1.90 3.42
N GLU A 69 3.60 2.23 2.91
CA GLU A 69 3.41 3.34 1.99
C GLU A 69 3.69 4.69 2.65
N ARG A 70 3.20 4.88 3.89
CA ARG A 70 3.43 6.11 4.68
C ARG A 70 4.91 6.37 4.94
N PHE A 71 5.69 5.33 5.21
CA PHE A 71 7.12 5.46 5.54
C PHE A 71 8.04 5.31 4.32
N GLY A 72 7.49 5.20 3.11
CA GLY A 72 8.26 5.20 1.87
C GLY A 72 8.86 3.85 1.47
N TYR A 73 8.44 2.76 2.11
CA TYR A 73 8.86 1.40 1.76
C TYR A 73 8.01 0.77 0.65
N LEU A 74 6.87 1.38 0.33
CA LEU A 74 5.97 0.94 -0.72
C LEU A 74 5.44 2.14 -1.49
N ARG A 75 5.36 2.04 -2.81
CA ARG A 75 4.70 3.04 -3.67
C ARG A 75 3.69 2.34 -4.57
N ARG A 76 2.48 2.89 -4.68
CA ARG A 76 1.47 2.39 -5.63
C ARG A 76 1.34 3.36 -6.79
N ALA A 77 1.43 2.82 -8.00
CA ALA A 77 1.14 3.55 -9.22
C ALA A 77 -0.01 2.86 -9.96
N VAL A 78 -1.07 3.60 -10.28
CA VAL A 78 -2.11 3.08 -11.18
C VAL A 78 -1.67 3.39 -12.60
N LYS A 79 -1.30 2.35 -13.35
CA LYS A 79 -0.98 2.46 -14.77
C LYS A 79 -2.17 2.03 -15.60
N ARG A 80 -2.40 2.76 -16.69
CA ARG A 80 -3.35 2.36 -17.72
C ARG A 80 -2.61 1.55 -18.77
N ALA A 81 -3.01 0.30 -18.94
CA ALA A 81 -2.49 -0.54 -20.00
C ALA A 81 -3.03 -0.08 -21.37
N PRO A 82 -2.37 -0.46 -22.48
CA PRO A 82 -2.78 -0.09 -23.84
C PRO A 82 -4.19 -0.56 -24.21
N ASP A 83 -4.67 -1.61 -23.55
CA ASP A 83 -6.03 -2.16 -23.67
C ASP A 83 -7.09 -1.33 -22.90
N GLY A 84 -6.68 -0.22 -22.29
CA GLY A 84 -7.52 0.66 -21.50
C GLY A 84 -7.77 0.21 -20.07
N ARG A 85 -7.27 -0.97 -19.65
CA ARG A 85 -7.45 -1.49 -18.29
C ARG A 85 -6.51 -0.79 -17.32
N LEU A 86 -7.00 -0.52 -16.11
CA LEU A 86 -6.19 0.02 -15.03
C LEU A 86 -5.56 -1.14 -14.25
N HIS A 87 -4.25 -1.09 -14.09
CA HIS A 87 -3.48 -2.02 -13.27
C HIS A 87 -2.70 -1.26 -12.21
N THR A 88 -2.76 -1.76 -10.98
CA THR A 88 -1.98 -1.22 -9.87
C THR A 88 -0.62 -1.89 -9.85
N GLU A 89 0.43 -1.12 -10.07
CA GLU A 89 1.82 -1.52 -9.87
C GLU A 89 2.26 -1.10 -8.47
N VAL A 90 3.01 -1.98 -7.82
CA VAL A 90 3.49 -1.79 -6.45
C VAL A 90 5.01 -1.86 -6.48
N ASP A 91 5.66 -0.72 -6.28
CA ASP A 91 7.10 -0.66 -6.09
C ASP A 91 7.40 -0.86 -4.60
N VAL A 92 8.33 -1.75 -4.28
CA VAL A 92 8.74 -2.05 -2.91
C VAL A 92 10.23 -1.73 -2.77
N PHE A 93 10.59 -1.03 -1.71
CA PHE A 93 11.94 -0.56 -1.48
C PHE A 93 12.51 -1.15 -0.19
N ASP A 94 13.78 -1.54 -0.22
CA ASP A 94 14.55 -2.02 0.93
C ASP A 94 15.10 -0.87 1.81
N ALA A 95 15.01 0.36 1.31
CA ALA A 95 15.26 1.59 2.04
C ALA A 95 14.10 2.57 1.80
N PRO A 96 13.77 3.46 2.75
CA PRO A 96 12.67 4.39 2.58
C PRO A 96 12.98 5.34 1.41
N ALA A 97 12.23 5.21 0.31
CA ALA A 97 12.24 6.19 -0.76
C ALA A 97 11.73 7.51 -0.14
N GLY A 98 12.57 8.56 -0.14
CA GLY A 98 12.34 9.81 0.59
C GLY A 98 10.87 10.26 0.51
N ALA A 99 10.34 10.70 1.66
CA ALA A 99 8.91 10.92 1.97
C ALA A 99 8.14 11.94 1.08
N SER A 100 8.66 12.27 -0.11
CA SER A 100 8.05 13.16 -1.10
C SER A 100 7.02 12.47 -2.01
N ALA A 101 6.77 11.16 -1.88
CA ALA A 101 5.77 10.45 -2.70
C ALA A 101 4.35 10.45 -2.09
N GLN A 102 4.04 11.37 -1.17
CA GLN A 102 2.67 11.62 -0.71
C GLN A 102 1.85 12.36 -1.78
N ALA A 103 1.58 11.66 -2.88
CA ALA A 103 0.45 11.94 -3.74
C ALA A 103 0.10 10.61 -4.42
N ALA A 104 -0.51 9.70 -3.66
CA ALA A 104 -1.42 8.75 -4.31
C ALA A 104 -2.36 9.59 -5.21
N PRO A 105 -2.56 9.22 -6.48
CA PRO A 105 -3.55 9.91 -7.28
C PRO A 105 -4.88 9.64 -6.57
N LYS A 106 -5.47 10.69 -5.98
CA LYS A 106 -6.87 10.66 -5.57
C LYS A 106 -7.62 10.26 -6.85
N ALA A 107 -8.14 9.04 -6.87
CA ALA A 107 -9.09 8.62 -7.90
C ALA A 107 -10.12 9.76 -7.99
N GLY A 108 -10.16 10.42 -9.13
CA GLY A 108 -10.99 11.59 -9.35
C GLY A 108 -12.41 11.23 -8.96
N ASN A 109 -12.91 11.89 -7.91
CA ASN A 109 -14.34 11.89 -7.64
C ASN A 109 -14.99 12.52 -8.88
N PRO A 110 -15.89 11.82 -9.61
CA PRO A 110 -16.67 12.48 -10.64
C PRO A 110 -17.51 13.52 -9.92
N GLY A 111 -17.22 14.80 -10.18
CA GLY A 111 -17.94 15.90 -9.59
C GLY A 111 -19.41 15.89 -10.01
N SER A 112 -20.20 16.49 -9.13
CA SER A 112 -21.22 17.50 -9.44
C SER A 112 -22.65 17.06 -9.11
N GLY A 113 -23.16 17.65 -8.03
CA GLY A 113 -24.57 17.58 -7.63
C GLY A 113 -24.83 18.36 -6.34
N GLY A 114 -24.27 19.57 -6.21
CA GLY A 114 -24.67 20.52 -5.16
C GLY A 114 -26.05 21.12 -5.46
N PRO A 115 -26.74 21.68 -4.44
CA PRO A 115 -28.18 21.57 -4.26
C PRO A 115 -29.00 22.56 -5.10
N ALA A 116 -30.11 22.11 -5.67
CA ALA A 116 -31.12 22.99 -6.22
C ALA A 116 -31.96 23.60 -5.09
N HIS A 117 -31.51 24.75 -4.59
CA HIS A 117 -32.34 25.70 -3.86
C HIS A 117 -33.43 26.23 -4.81
N ARG A 118 -34.70 25.86 -4.58
CA ARG A 118 -35.85 26.55 -5.17
C ARG A 118 -36.34 27.61 -4.18
N PRO A 119 -36.36 28.89 -4.55
CA PRO A 119 -37.17 29.86 -3.84
C PRO A 119 -38.59 29.75 -4.40
N ASP A 120 -39.51 29.12 -3.66
CA ASP A 120 -40.94 29.23 -3.93
C ASP A 120 -41.50 30.30 -3.00
N GLY A 121 -41.49 31.53 -3.50
CA GLY A 121 -42.32 32.60 -2.99
C GLY A 121 -43.41 32.85 -4.01
N ASP A 122 -44.62 32.36 -3.76
CA ASP A 122 -45.84 33.02 -4.23
C ASP A 122 -47.05 32.60 -3.37
N HIS A 123 -47.46 33.51 -2.48
CA HIS A 123 -48.88 33.79 -2.23
C HIS A 123 -49.10 35.13 -2.94
N PRO A 124 -50.24 35.41 -3.63
CA PRO A 124 -51.55 35.36 -2.96
C PRO A 124 -52.83 35.21 -3.84
N VAL A 125 -53.98 35.18 -3.14
CA VAL A 125 -55.39 35.54 -3.47
C VAL A 125 -56.17 34.89 -4.63
N LYS A 126 -57.25 34.19 -4.26
CA LYS A 126 -58.63 34.71 -4.43
C LYS A 126 -59.57 34.12 -3.39
#